data_AF-A0A1A9VQM6-F1
#
_entry.id   AF-A0A1A9VQM6-F1
#
_cell.length_a   1.000
_cell.length_b   1.000
_cell.length_c   1.000
_cell.angle_alpha   90.00
_cell.angle_beta   90.00
_cell.angle_gamma   90.00
#
_symmetry.space_group_name_H-M   'P 1'
#
loop_
_entity.id
_entity.type
_entity.pdbx_description
1 polymer ?
#
loop_
_entity_poly.entity_id
_entity_poly.type
_entity_poly.pdbx_seq_one_letter_code
_entity_poly.pdbx_strand_id
1 'polypeptide(L)'
;MSAFMDLNKCENTSRDASTFDDENSALAMNSNDSSTPAAKRSKRSIHFDKVYIFYFPRQQGFNSVPAAGGCTLGMALRHVAFEAMSVEEHLGKLGKQNNNQLNKDSPEPMPAYERRILLKTAGIPKIDAEEKLDCQRIRKSRKECGCACRGLCKPETCSCSQADIMCHIGYEWFSCGCSRSTCGNIVGRSEYNYDRQLTYARDKLMRLKQEGEKSK
;
A
#
# COMPACT_ATOMS: atom_id res chain seq x y z
N MET A 1 40.98 -28.66 21.94
CA MET A 1 41.51 -27.29 21.87
C MET A 1 41.29 -26.82 20.44
N SER A 2 40.06 -26.41 20.11
CA SER A 2 39.52 -25.05 20.24
C SER A 2 39.95 -24.16 19.07
N ALA A 3 39.16 -24.18 18.00
CA ALA A 3 39.07 -23.06 17.07
C ALA A 3 37.59 -22.66 17.04
N PHE A 4 37.29 -21.64 17.83
CA PHE A 4 35.99 -20.99 17.94
C PHE A 4 35.60 -20.37 16.59
N MET A 5 34.32 -20.50 16.25
CA MET A 5 33.65 -19.64 15.27
C MET A 5 33.33 -18.30 15.95
N ASP A 6 33.96 -17.22 15.51
CA ASP A 6 33.52 -15.86 15.85
C ASP A 6 32.69 -15.29 14.69
N LEU A 7 31.44 -15.73 14.64
CA LEU A 7 30.33 -15.02 14.01
C LEU A 7 29.86 -13.96 15.00
N ASN A 8 30.42 -12.76 14.97
CA ASN A 8 29.83 -11.54 15.55
C ASN A 8 30.65 -10.30 15.19
N LYS A 9 30.33 -9.66 14.06
CA LYS A 9 30.50 -8.22 13.90
C LYS A 9 29.64 -7.69 12.74
N CYS A 10 28.36 -7.46 13.03
CA CYS A 10 27.60 -6.44 12.32
C CYS A 10 27.17 -5.45 13.39
N GLU A 11 28.03 -4.46 13.64
CA GLU A 11 27.73 -3.33 14.50
C GLU A 11 26.59 -2.53 13.85
N ASN A 12 25.49 -2.43 14.59
CA ASN A 12 24.43 -1.45 14.36
C ASN A 12 25.03 -0.05 14.48
N THR A 13 25.38 0.58 13.35
CA THR A 13 25.60 2.03 13.32
C THR A 13 24.29 2.70 12.98
N SER A 14 23.69 3.23 14.04
CA SER A 14 22.59 4.17 14.06
C SER A 14 22.83 5.38 13.14
N ARG A 15 21.71 5.88 12.58
CA ARG A 15 21.43 7.29 12.28
C ARG A 15 22.35 7.97 11.25
N ASP A 16 21.77 8.20 10.08
CA ASP A 16 21.60 9.58 9.62
C ASP A 16 20.17 9.77 9.12
N ALA A 17 19.43 10.58 9.88
CA ALA A 17 18.13 11.08 9.51
C ALA A 17 18.36 12.17 8.46
N SER A 18 18.19 11.83 7.18
CA SER A 18 18.10 12.83 6.13
C SER A 18 16.84 13.65 6.37
N THR A 19 17.04 14.90 6.77
CA THR A 19 16.05 15.97 6.81
C THR A 19 15.45 16.11 5.41
N PHE A 20 14.24 15.61 5.22
CA PHE A 20 13.42 15.98 4.07
C PHE A 20 12.78 17.32 4.42
N ASP A 21 13.29 18.39 3.82
CA ASP A 21 12.70 19.72 3.95
C ASP A 21 11.26 19.71 3.41
N ASP A 22 10.33 19.97 4.34
CA ASP A 22 8.92 20.21 4.12
C ASP A 22 8.71 21.55 3.38
N GLU A 23 8.60 21.51 2.06
CA GLU A 23 7.89 22.55 1.30
C GLU A 23 6.61 21.98 0.68
N ASN A 24 5.68 21.59 1.54
CA ASN A 24 4.29 21.40 1.16
C ASN A 24 3.43 22.53 1.74
N SER A 25 3.60 23.72 1.17
CA SER A 25 2.80 24.90 1.53
C SER A 25 1.37 24.76 0.98
N ALA A 26 0.51 24.08 1.74
CA ALA A 26 -0.94 24.13 1.59
C ALA A 26 -1.45 25.46 2.17
N LEU A 27 -1.33 26.56 1.42
CA LEU A 27 -1.91 27.84 1.81
C LEU A 27 -3.36 27.96 1.33
N ALA A 28 -4.22 28.05 2.35
CA ALA A 28 -5.47 28.80 2.50
C ALA A 28 -6.26 29.23 1.25
N MET A 29 -7.56 28.96 1.35
CA MET A 29 -8.60 29.52 0.48
C MET A 29 -8.54 31.04 0.39
N ASN A 30 -8.69 31.57 -0.81
CA ASN A 30 -9.26 32.90 -0.99
C ASN A 30 -10.21 32.90 -2.18
N SER A 31 -11.49 33.17 -1.89
CA SER A 31 -12.48 33.56 -2.87
C SER A 31 -12.15 34.95 -3.36
N ASN A 32 -11.91 35.13 -4.66
CA ASN A 32 -12.33 36.34 -5.36
C ASN A 32 -12.40 36.11 -6.87
N ASP A 33 -13.55 36.49 -7.40
CA ASP A 33 -13.99 36.53 -8.78
C ASP A 33 -13.20 37.60 -9.56
N SER A 34 -12.65 37.24 -10.72
CA SER A 34 -12.25 38.15 -11.79
C SER A 34 -11.94 37.35 -13.05
N SER A 35 -12.83 37.46 -14.01
CA SER A 35 -12.80 36.87 -15.34
C SER A 35 -11.61 37.37 -16.19
N THR A 36 -10.61 36.50 -16.38
CA THR A 36 -9.67 36.58 -17.51
C THR A 36 -9.48 35.18 -18.12
N PRO A 37 -9.54 35.02 -19.46
CA PRO A 37 -9.44 33.71 -20.09
C PRO A 37 -8.00 33.19 -20.02
N ALA A 38 -7.75 32.28 -19.08
CA ALA A 38 -6.45 31.64 -18.90
C ALA A 38 -5.98 30.94 -20.19
N ALA A 39 -4.78 31.30 -20.66
CA ALA A 39 -4.11 30.61 -21.76
C ALA A 39 -4.07 29.10 -21.48
N LYS A 40 -4.60 28.30 -22.41
CA LYS A 40 -4.64 26.84 -22.29
C LYS A 40 -3.23 26.31 -22.14
N ARG A 41 -2.84 25.94 -20.92
CA ARG A 41 -1.56 25.25 -20.65
C ARG A 41 -1.53 23.99 -21.52
N SER A 42 -0.48 23.85 -22.34
CA SER A 42 -0.23 22.61 -23.07
C SER A 42 -0.25 21.45 -22.08
N LYS A 43 -1.14 20.49 -22.30
CA LYS A 43 -1.24 19.31 -21.46
C LYS A 43 0.05 18.52 -21.65
N ARG A 44 0.92 18.54 -20.63
CA ARG A 44 2.07 17.65 -20.56
C ARG A 44 1.51 16.21 -20.53
N SER A 45 1.81 15.45 -21.58
CA SER A 45 1.39 14.06 -21.71
C SER A 45 2.56 13.15 -21.39
N ILE A 46 2.30 12.07 -20.65
CA ILE A 46 3.28 11.03 -20.37
C ILE A 46 3.06 9.93 -21.41
N HIS A 47 4.11 9.58 -22.14
CA HIS A 47 4.10 8.46 -23.08
C HIS A 47 5.02 7.35 -22.56
N PHE A 48 4.56 6.11 -22.63
CA PHE A 48 5.32 4.93 -22.25
C PHE A 48 5.79 4.22 -23.52
N ASP A 49 7.09 3.94 -23.62
CA ASP A 49 7.70 3.31 -24.80
C ASP A 49 7.89 1.80 -24.61
N LYS A 50 8.62 1.42 -23.56
CA LYS A 50 9.02 0.02 -23.31
C LYS A 50 8.52 -0.48 -21.97
N VAL A 51 8.15 -1.76 -21.96
CA VAL A 51 7.83 -2.54 -20.77
C VAL A 51 8.97 -3.51 -20.52
N TYR A 52 9.50 -3.47 -19.30
CA TYR A 52 10.55 -4.38 -18.83
C TYR A 52 9.94 -5.38 -17.85
N ILE A 53 10.09 -6.68 -18.15
CA ILE A 53 9.56 -7.78 -17.34
C ILE A 53 10.74 -8.56 -16.76
N PHE A 54 10.75 -8.72 -15.45
CA PHE A 54 11.78 -9.48 -14.74
C PHE A 54 11.13 -10.68 -14.05
N TYR A 55 11.69 -11.88 -14.25
CA TYR A 55 11.17 -13.11 -13.69
C TYR A 55 12.02 -13.55 -12.51
N PHE A 56 11.42 -13.63 -11.33
CA PHE A 56 12.09 -14.05 -10.10
C PHE A 56 11.52 -15.37 -9.60
N PRO A 57 12.38 -16.33 -9.18
CA PRO A 57 11.92 -17.49 -8.44
C PRO A 57 11.17 -17.06 -7.18
N ARG A 58 10.15 -17.82 -6.82
CA ARG A 58 9.38 -17.57 -5.59
C ARG A 58 10.21 -17.96 -4.38
N GLN A 59 10.16 -17.11 -3.35
CA GLN A 59 10.80 -17.36 -2.08
C GLN A 59 9.84 -17.11 -0.92
N GLN A 60 10.14 -17.67 0.25
CA GLN A 60 9.43 -17.30 1.48
C GLN A 60 9.79 -15.85 1.82
N GLY A 61 8.79 -15.00 1.95
CA GLY A 61 8.98 -13.58 2.24
C GLY A 61 8.96 -13.28 3.75
N PHE A 62 9.35 -12.06 4.11
CA PHE A 62 9.26 -11.56 5.49
C PHE A 62 8.86 -10.08 5.57
N ASN A 63 8.75 -9.41 4.42
CA ASN A 63 8.47 -7.97 4.32
C ASN A 63 6.98 -7.65 4.12
N SER A 64 6.13 -8.67 4.06
CA SER A 64 4.69 -8.50 3.84
C SER A 64 3.91 -9.31 4.86
N VAL A 65 2.67 -8.92 5.12
CA VAL A 65 1.76 -9.66 5.99
C VAL A 65 0.45 -9.86 5.25
N PRO A 66 0.15 -11.08 4.75
CA PRO A 66 -1.06 -11.32 3.97
C PRO A 66 -2.29 -11.15 4.86
N ALA A 67 -3.45 -10.86 4.28
CA ALA A 67 -4.68 -10.65 5.06
C ALA A 67 -5.05 -11.89 5.91
N ALA A 68 -4.84 -13.10 5.37
CA ALA A 68 -5.02 -14.36 6.06
C ALA A 68 -3.80 -15.27 5.85
N GLY A 69 -3.58 -16.26 6.73
CA GLY A 69 -2.55 -17.31 6.58
C GLY A 69 -1.09 -16.87 6.76
N GLY A 70 -0.22 -17.77 7.24
CA GLY A 70 1.14 -17.41 7.69
C GLY A 70 2.28 -17.56 6.68
N CYS A 71 1.99 -17.80 5.40
CA CYS A 71 3.02 -18.20 4.41
C CYS A 71 3.15 -17.10 3.35
N THR A 72 3.93 -16.06 3.60
CA THR A 72 4.07 -14.97 2.64
C THR A 72 4.76 -15.43 1.35
N LEU A 73 4.44 -14.77 0.25
CA LEU A 73 5.09 -15.01 -1.04
C LEU A 73 6.04 -13.86 -1.35
N GLY A 74 7.32 -14.14 -1.30
CA GLY A 74 8.39 -13.26 -1.74
C GLY A 74 8.92 -13.61 -3.13
N MET A 75 9.88 -12.81 -3.56
CA MET A 75 10.69 -13.03 -4.75
C MET A 75 12.15 -13.16 -4.32
N ALA A 76 12.93 -13.97 -5.03
CA ALA A 76 14.36 -14.01 -4.83
C ALA A 76 15.01 -12.64 -5.10
N LEU A 77 16.19 -12.41 -4.53
CA LEU A 77 16.96 -11.18 -4.75
C LEU A 77 17.46 -11.03 -6.20
N ARG A 78 17.52 -12.13 -6.96
CA ARG A 78 18.04 -12.16 -8.33
C ARG A 78 16.98 -12.72 -9.28
N HIS A 79 16.77 -12.05 -10.40
CA HIS A 79 15.93 -12.57 -11.48
C HIS A 79 16.66 -13.69 -12.20
N VAL A 80 15.90 -14.62 -12.78
CA VAL A 80 16.42 -15.70 -13.62
C VAL A 80 16.17 -15.44 -15.11
N ALA A 81 15.23 -14.57 -15.45
CA ALA A 81 14.97 -14.16 -16.83
C ALA A 81 14.50 -12.71 -16.90
N PHE A 82 14.58 -12.14 -18.10
CA PHE A 82 14.25 -10.76 -18.41
C PHE A 82 13.72 -10.66 -19.84
N GLU A 83 12.68 -9.85 -20.04
CA GLU A 83 12.12 -9.52 -21.34
C GLU A 83 11.92 -8.00 -21.44
N ALA A 84 12.12 -7.46 -22.65
CA ALA A 84 11.78 -6.09 -22.99
C ALA A 84 10.87 -6.10 -24.22
N MET A 85 9.75 -5.39 -24.15
CA MET A 85 8.74 -5.37 -25.21
C MET A 85 8.05 -4.00 -25.28
N SER A 86 7.30 -3.73 -26.36
CA SER A 86 6.50 -2.50 -26.43
C SER A 86 5.27 -2.58 -25.53
N VAL A 87 4.69 -1.42 -25.22
CA VAL A 87 3.44 -1.35 -24.45
C VAL A 87 2.30 -2.09 -25.16
N GLU A 88 2.19 -1.94 -26.48
CA GLU A 88 1.15 -2.58 -27.29
C GLU A 88 1.26 -4.10 -27.25
N GLU A 89 2.49 -4.63 -27.40
CA GLU A 89 2.72 -6.07 -27.34
C GLU A 89 2.37 -6.63 -25.96
N HIS A 90 2.71 -5.91 -24.89
CA HIS A 90 2.44 -6.33 -23.51
C HIS A 90 0.94 -6.41 -23.22
N LEU A 91 0.19 -5.38 -23.62
CA LEU A 91 -1.27 -5.36 -23.51
C LEU A 91 -1.92 -6.49 -24.32
N GLY A 92 -1.38 -6.79 -25.50
CA GLY A 92 -1.81 -7.92 -26.32
C GLY A 92 -1.57 -9.29 -25.64
N LYS A 93 -0.45 -9.48 -24.94
CA LYS A 93 -0.18 -10.71 -24.16
C LYS A 93 -1.13 -10.84 -22.96
N LEU A 94 -1.34 -9.76 -22.20
CA LEU A 94 -2.28 -9.76 -21.06
C LEU A 94 -3.71 -10.10 -21.48
N GLY A 95 -4.20 -9.52 -22.59
CA GLY A 95 -5.53 -9.82 -23.12
C GLY A 95 -5.71 -11.29 -23.52
N LYS A 96 -4.68 -11.93 -24.06
CA LYS A 96 -4.72 -13.36 -24.44
C LYS A 96 -4.65 -14.29 -23.23
N GLN A 97 -3.86 -13.95 -22.22
CA GLN A 97 -3.76 -14.74 -20.97
C GLN A 97 -5.06 -14.68 -20.15
N ASN A 98 -5.74 -13.53 -20.14
CA ASN A 98 -7.00 -13.34 -19.43
C ASN A 98 -8.19 -14.15 -20.03
N ASN A 99 -8.15 -14.53 -21.31
CA ASN A 99 -9.23 -15.33 -21.90
C ASN A 99 -9.35 -16.75 -21.31
N ASN A 100 -8.31 -17.26 -20.64
CA ASN A 100 -8.35 -18.54 -19.92
C ASN A 100 -8.73 -18.40 -18.43
N GLN A 101 -8.92 -17.18 -17.92
CA GLN A 101 -9.35 -16.88 -16.55
C GLN A 101 -10.58 -15.96 -16.61
N LEU A 102 -11.72 -16.57 -16.93
CA LEU A 102 -13.02 -15.91 -16.97
C LEU A 102 -13.25 -15.01 -15.73
N ASN A 103 -13.50 -13.73 -16.00
CA ASN A 103 -14.25 -12.80 -15.14
C ASN A 103 -13.72 -12.60 -13.71
N LYS A 104 -12.55 -11.97 -13.56
CA LYS A 104 -12.19 -11.29 -12.31
C LYS A 104 -11.39 -10.02 -12.60
N ASP A 105 -12.11 -8.92 -12.75
CA ASP A 105 -11.55 -7.56 -12.76
C ASP A 105 -10.86 -7.19 -11.42
N SER A 106 -10.79 -8.13 -10.47
CA SER A 106 -10.08 -7.97 -9.20
C SER A 106 -9.26 -9.23 -8.90
N PRO A 107 -7.92 -9.12 -8.71
CA PRO A 107 -7.11 -10.24 -8.28
C PRO A 107 -7.59 -10.71 -6.90
N GLU A 108 -8.10 -11.93 -6.83
CA GLU A 108 -8.51 -12.49 -5.55
C GLU A 108 -7.29 -12.81 -4.67
N PRO A 109 -7.40 -12.59 -3.35
CA PRO A 109 -6.35 -13.00 -2.43
C PRO A 109 -6.09 -14.51 -2.50
N MET A 110 -4.86 -14.91 -2.80
CA MET A 110 -4.48 -16.32 -2.87
C MET A 110 -4.61 -17.01 -1.48
N PRO A 111 -5.39 -18.11 -1.37
CA PRO A 111 -5.53 -18.87 -0.14
C PRO A 111 -4.20 -19.36 0.44
N ALA A 112 -4.16 -19.56 1.76
CA ALA A 112 -2.95 -20.01 2.46
C ALA A 112 -2.45 -21.37 1.97
N TYR A 113 -3.36 -22.26 1.58
CA TYR A 113 -3.03 -23.57 1.05
C TYR A 113 -2.29 -23.47 -0.30
N GLU A 114 -2.82 -22.68 -1.24
CA GLU A 114 -2.20 -22.45 -2.54
C GLU A 114 -0.83 -21.81 -2.43
N ARG A 115 -0.67 -20.83 -1.53
CA ARG A 115 0.66 -20.23 -1.26
C ARG A 115 1.69 -21.25 -0.81
N ARG A 116 1.30 -22.21 0.04
CA ARG A 116 2.20 -23.29 0.48
C ARG A 116 2.59 -24.22 -0.67
N ILE A 117 1.65 -24.55 -1.56
CA ILE A 117 1.96 -25.36 -2.75
C ILE A 117 2.97 -24.61 -3.62
N LEU A 118 2.73 -23.32 -3.88
CA LEU A 118 3.61 -22.50 -4.70
C LEU A 118 5.05 -22.48 -4.17
N LEU A 119 5.22 -22.26 -2.87
CA LEU A 119 6.54 -22.27 -2.22
C LEU A 119 7.20 -23.66 -2.32
N LYS A 120 6.47 -24.73 -2.05
CA LYS A 120 6.99 -26.11 -2.15
C LYS A 120 7.43 -26.44 -3.57
N THR A 121 6.60 -26.13 -4.57
CA THR A 121 6.92 -26.34 -5.99
C THR A 121 8.10 -25.48 -6.44
N ALA A 122 8.31 -24.31 -5.81
CA ALA A 122 9.47 -23.46 -6.04
C ALA A 122 10.76 -23.96 -5.34
N GLY A 123 10.75 -25.17 -4.75
CA GLY A 123 11.92 -25.76 -4.10
C GLY A 123 12.07 -25.39 -2.63
N ILE A 124 11.01 -24.91 -1.97
CA ILE A 124 11.00 -24.57 -0.54
C ILE A 124 10.16 -25.61 0.20
N PRO A 125 10.71 -26.79 0.51
CA PRO A 125 9.95 -27.87 1.14
C PRO A 125 9.59 -27.56 2.59
N LYS A 126 10.43 -26.78 3.28
CA LYS A 126 10.26 -26.39 4.68
C LYS A 126 9.95 -24.90 4.75
N ILE A 127 8.71 -24.59 5.04
CA ILE A 127 8.22 -23.22 5.28
C ILE A 127 8.35 -22.96 6.78
N ASP A 128 8.91 -21.80 7.15
CA ASP A 128 9.05 -21.41 8.55
C ASP A 128 7.69 -21.37 9.26
N ALA A 129 7.57 -22.12 10.36
CA ALA A 129 6.36 -22.14 11.16
C ALA A 129 6.24 -20.89 12.04
N GLU A 130 7.35 -20.28 12.41
CA GLU A 130 7.37 -19.07 13.26
C GLU A 130 6.80 -17.86 12.50
N GLU A 131 7.02 -17.79 11.18
CA GLU A 131 6.45 -16.75 10.32
C GLU A 131 4.92 -16.67 10.46
N LYS A 132 4.25 -17.81 10.65
CA LYS A 132 2.81 -17.84 10.87
C LYS A 132 2.44 -17.13 12.17
N LEU A 133 3.20 -17.35 13.24
CA LEU A 133 3.00 -16.74 14.54
C LEU A 133 3.32 -15.24 14.48
N ASP A 134 4.42 -14.87 13.82
CA ASP A 134 4.81 -13.47 13.61
C ASP A 134 3.74 -12.70 12.81
N CYS A 135 3.28 -13.26 11.70
CA CYS A 135 2.20 -12.66 10.91
C CYS A 135 0.91 -12.54 11.72
N GLN A 136 0.60 -13.51 12.59
CA GLN A 136 -0.55 -13.41 13.50
C GLN A 136 -0.37 -12.29 14.52
N ARG A 137 0.83 -12.16 15.09
CA ARG A 137 1.19 -11.09 16.05
C ARG A 137 1.09 -9.71 15.41
N ILE A 138 1.62 -9.53 14.19
CA ILE A 138 1.53 -8.27 13.45
C ILE A 138 0.07 -7.95 13.11
N ARG A 139 -0.74 -8.92 12.65
CA ARG A 139 -2.17 -8.68 12.41
C ARG A 139 -2.91 -8.28 13.68
N LYS A 140 -2.62 -8.93 14.80
CA LYS A 140 -3.22 -8.58 16.10
C LYS A 140 -2.83 -7.16 16.49
N SER A 141 -1.54 -6.83 16.45
CA SER A 141 -1.05 -5.49 16.72
C SER A 141 -1.66 -4.42 15.80
N ARG A 142 -1.81 -4.69 14.49
CA ARG A 142 -2.46 -3.77 13.55
C ARG A 142 -3.96 -3.56 13.80
N LYS A 143 -4.62 -4.46 14.54
CA LYS A 143 -6.00 -4.29 15.01
C LYS A 143 -6.07 -3.47 16.31
N GLU A 144 -4.94 -3.29 16.99
CA GLU A 144 -4.80 -2.52 18.22
C GLU A 144 -4.20 -1.14 17.88
N CYS A 145 -4.67 -0.51 16.80
CA CYS A 145 -4.29 0.86 16.44
C CYS A 145 -5.37 1.86 16.88
N GLY A 146 -4.99 3.13 17.03
CA GLY A 146 -5.90 4.18 17.51
C GLY A 146 -5.98 4.30 19.04
N CYS A 147 -6.69 5.32 19.51
CA CYS A 147 -6.87 5.57 20.93
C CYS A 147 -8.09 4.80 21.49
N ALA A 148 -8.00 4.37 22.75
CA ALA A 148 -9.13 3.77 23.49
C ALA A 148 -10.18 4.80 23.97
N CYS A 149 -9.97 6.09 23.69
CA CYS A 149 -10.88 7.17 24.06
C CYS A 149 -12.27 6.95 23.43
N ARG A 150 -13.33 7.09 24.24
CA ARG A 150 -14.73 7.04 23.79
C ARG A 150 -15.35 8.42 23.91
N GLY A 151 -15.65 9.05 22.77
CA GLY A 151 -16.14 10.42 22.72
C GLY A 151 -15.02 11.45 22.81
N LEU A 152 -14.42 11.66 23.99
CA LEU A 152 -13.48 12.75 24.26
C LEU A 152 -12.02 12.31 24.20
N CYS A 153 -11.18 13.02 23.44
CA CYS A 153 -9.72 12.91 23.52
C CYS A 153 -9.14 14.12 24.24
N LYS A 154 -8.18 13.91 25.15
CA LYS A 154 -7.35 14.98 25.70
C LYS A 154 -5.90 14.84 25.20
N PRO A 155 -5.18 15.96 24.93
CA PRO A 155 -3.82 15.91 24.41
C PRO A 155 -2.87 15.05 25.26
N GLU A 156 -3.00 15.15 26.58
CA GLU A 156 -2.11 14.53 27.55
C GLU A 156 -2.43 13.07 27.87
N THR A 157 -3.59 12.54 27.46
CA THR A 157 -3.99 11.14 27.75
C THR A 157 -4.36 10.31 26.53
N CYS A 158 -4.66 10.95 25.39
CA CYS A 158 -4.97 10.24 24.16
C CYS A 158 -3.70 9.63 23.57
N SER A 159 -3.64 8.31 23.41
CA SER A 159 -2.47 7.62 22.84
C SER A 159 -2.11 8.11 21.44
N CYS A 160 -3.09 8.54 20.62
CA CYS A 160 -2.81 9.13 19.31
C CYS A 160 -2.14 10.50 19.43
N SER A 161 -2.62 11.34 20.35
CA SER A 161 -2.05 12.68 20.58
C SER A 161 -0.66 12.60 21.20
N GLN A 162 -0.43 11.67 22.14
CA GLN A 162 0.89 11.45 22.74
C GLN A 162 1.90 10.86 21.76
N ALA A 163 1.42 10.18 20.71
CA ALA A 163 2.24 9.63 19.65
C ALA A 163 2.37 10.58 18.44
N ASP A 164 1.92 11.83 18.57
CA ASP A 164 1.94 12.84 17.51
C ASP A 164 1.32 12.37 16.17
N ILE A 165 0.23 11.60 16.24
CA ILE A 165 -0.53 11.15 15.07
C ILE A 165 -1.99 11.55 15.16
N MET A 166 -2.62 11.76 14.00
CA MET A 166 -4.06 12.05 13.93
C MET A 166 -4.89 10.88 14.47
N CYS A 167 -5.99 11.18 15.16
CA CYS A 167 -7.02 10.19 15.42
C CYS A 167 -7.63 9.76 14.08
N HIS A 168 -7.58 8.48 13.75
CA HIS A 168 -8.18 7.96 12.53
C HIS A 168 -9.47 7.20 12.83
N ILE A 169 -10.54 7.58 12.13
CA ILE A 169 -11.89 7.01 12.25
C ILE A 169 -12.17 6.25 10.96
N GLY A 170 -12.38 4.95 11.11
CA GLY A 170 -12.57 4.01 10.01
C GLY A 170 -13.87 3.23 10.17
N TYR A 171 -13.91 2.05 9.56
CA TYR A 171 -15.14 1.26 9.41
C TYR A 171 -15.39 0.23 10.53
N GLU A 172 -14.42 -0.02 11.42
CA GLU A 172 -14.48 -1.09 12.42
C GLU A 172 -13.89 -0.69 13.79
N TRP A 173 -13.96 -1.62 14.77
CA TRP A 173 -13.55 -1.45 16.16
C TRP A 173 -12.05 -1.18 16.39
N PHE A 174 -11.22 -1.32 15.34
CA PHE A 174 -9.79 -0.99 15.40
C PHE A 174 -9.51 0.50 15.14
N SER A 175 -10.54 1.32 14.90
CA SER A 175 -10.38 2.76 14.71
C SER A 175 -10.75 3.54 15.97
N CYS A 176 -10.30 4.80 16.05
CA CYS A 176 -10.53 5.62 17.24
C CYS A 176 -12.04 5.80 17.50
N GLY A 177 -12.46 5.67 18.76
CA GLY A 177 -13.87 5.86 19.17
C GLY A 177 -14.25 7.30 19.52
N CYS A 178 -13.40 8.29 19.20
CA CYS A 178 -13.60 9.68 19.56
C CYS A 178 -14.54 10.42 18.60
N SER A 179 -15.40 11.27 19.16
CA SER A 179 -16.38 12.04 18.39
C SER A 179 -15.74 13.25 17.75
N ARG A 180 -16.30 13.69 16.62
CA ARG A 180 -15.80 14.85 15.88
C ARG A 180 -15.80 16.14 16.71
N SER A 181 -16.83 16.33 17.55
CA SER A 181 -17.02 17.53 18.35
C SER A 181 -16.13 17.60 19.60
N THR A 182 -15.61 16.47 20.06
CA THR A 182 -14.92 16.35 21.35
C THR A 182 -13.53 15.71 21.24
N CYS A 183 -13.02 15.50 20.03
CA CYS A 183 -11.66 15.03 19.85
C CYS A 183 -10.65 16.17 20.06
N GLY A 184 -10.09 16.30 21.25
CA GLY A 184 -9.02 17.25 21.58
C GLY A 184 -7.61 16.77 21.22
N ASN A 185 -7.46 15.87 20.24
CA ASN A 185 -6.13 15.55 19.69
C ASN A 185 -5.61 16.75 18.90
N ILE A 186 -4.47 17.31 19.33
CA ILE A 186 -3.87 18.52 18.73
C ILE A 186 -3.38 18.31 17.30
N VAL A 187 -3.00 17.08 16.94
CA VAL A 187 -2.56 16.72 15.57
C VAL A 187 -3.77 16.61 14.64
N GLY A 188 -4.95 16.35 15.22
CA GLY A 188 -6.23 16.40 14.53
C GLY A 188 -6.94 15.04 14.43
N ARG A 189 -8.07 15.07 13.74
CA ARG A 189 -8.96 13.91 13.52
C ARG A 189 -9.23 13.75 12.03
N SER A 190 -8.98 12.55 11.52
CA SER A 190 -9.26 12.17 10.15
C SER A 190 -10.35 11.11 10.13
N GLU A 191 -11.29 11.25 9.21
CA GLU A 191 -12.42 10.33 9.05
C GLU A 191 -12.50 9.90 7.60
N TYR A 192 -12.54 8.59 7.39
CA TYR A 192 -12.65 8.03 6.06
C TYR A 192 -14.04 8.36 5.47
N ASN A 193 -14.06 9.08 4.34
CA ASN A 193 -15.29 9.47 3.67
C ASN A 193 -15.54 8.58 2.44
N TYR A 194 -16.42 7.61 2.60
CA TYR A 194 -16.77 6.66 1.53
C TYR A 194 -17.44 7.34 0.33
N ASP A 195 -18.33 8.31 0.58
CA ASP A 195 -19.04 9.04 -0.48
C ASP A 195 -18.09 9.82 -1.40
N ARG A 196 -17.03 10.39 -0.83
CA ARG A 196 -15.98 11.08 -1.58
C ARG A 196 -15.23 10.12 -2.49
N GLN A 197 -14.92 8.91 -2.01
CA GLN A 197 -14.28 7.88 -2.82
C GLN A 197 -15.19 7.42 -3.96
N LEU A 198 -16.45 7.12 -3.66
CA LEU A 198 -17.44 6.71 -4.66
C LEU A 198 -17.67 7.78 -5.72
N THR A 199 -17.80 9.04 -5.32
CA THR A 199 -17.96 10.17 -6.23
C THR A 199 -16.75 10.30 -7.15
N TYR A 200 -15.54 10.27 -6.58
CA TYR A 200 -14.32 10.28 -7.39
C TYR A 200 -14.27 9.10 -8.39
N ALA A 201 -14.61 7.89 -7.96
CA ALA A 201 -14.63 6.71 -8.82
C ALA A 201 -15.61 6.87 -9.99
N ARG A 202 -16.84 7.33 -9.70
CA ARG A 202 -17.87 7.61 -10.70
C ARG A 202 -17.39 8.66 -11.71
N ASP A 203 -16.88 9.79 -11.23
CA ASP A 203 -16.42 10.89 -12.08
C ASP A 203 -15.21 10.50 -12.95
N LYS A 204 -14.34 9.63 -12.43
CA LYS A 204 -13.20 9.09 -13.16
C LYS A 204 -13.68 8.15 -14.28
N LEU A 205 -14.62 7.26 -13.99
CA LEU A 205 -15.24 6.37 -14.99
C LEU A 205 -15.92 7.14 -16.12
N MET A 206 -16.67 8.20 -15.80
CA MET A 206 -17.34 9.03 -16.81
C MET A 206 -16.34 9.75 -17.73
N ARG A 207 -15.23 10.26 -17.17
CA ARG A 207 -14.15 10.88 -17.96
C ARG A 207 -13.48 9.89 -18.92
N LEU A 208 -13.15 8.70 -18.43
CA LEU A 208 -12.52 7.66 -19.25
C LEU A 208 -13.43 7.22 -20.42
N LYS A 209 -14.74 7.11 -20.20
CA LYS A 209 -15.71 6.80 -21.27
C LYS A 209 -15.72 7.88 -22.36
N GLN A 210 -15.76 9.16 -21.97
CA GLN A 210 -15.74 10.28 -22.91
C GLN A 210 -14.41 10.37 -23.69
N GLU A 211 -13.29 10.01 -23.07
CA GLU A 211 -11.98 9.99 -23.74
C GLU A 211 -11.86 8.81 -24.73
N GLY A 212 -12.46 7.67 -24.40
CA GLY A 212 -12.54 6.50 -25.29
C GLY A 212 -13.47 6.71 -26.49
N GLU A 213 -14.59 7.42 -26.32
CA GLU A 213 -15.50 7.79 -27.41
C GLU A 213 -14.87 8.80 -28.37
N LYS A 214 -14.03 9.70 -27.88
CA LYS A 214 -13.31 10.68 -28.71
C LYS A 214 -12.11 10.10 -29.46
N SER A 215 -11.69 8.89 -29.11
CA SER A 215 -10.56 8.19 -29.73
C SER A 215 -10.99 7.16 -30.78
N LYS A 216 -12.30 7.08 -31.08
CA LYS A 216 -12.88 6.30 -32.18
C LYS A 216 -13.30 7.24 -33.30
#